data_AF-A0A7C6SYK2-F1
#
_entry.id   AF-A0A7C6SYK2-F1
#
_cell.length_a   1.000
_cell.length_b   1.000
_cell.length_c   1.000
_cell.angle_alpha   90.00
_cell.angle_beta   90.00
_cell.angle_gamma   90.00
#
_symmetry.space_group_name_H-M   'P 1'
#
loop_
_entity.id
_entity.type
_entity.pdbx_description
1 polymer ?
#
loop_
_entity_poly.entity_id
_entity_poly.type
_entity_poly.pdbx_seq_one_letter_code
_entity_poly.pdbx_strand_id
1 'polypeptide(L)'
;GDMIPMPEGSTIVVLPGRRSLGLEYGRGEALSISTYEEVSGKEIERPGLAVAALLPIGFTRTLVPAYVLEEGERPVALPLYGYTAMAVRCGRPYVAARQTDDPSRWDPKAYNTPDLPGLIKERLGESPNNRLLQHLATCSSTYSCPTAQNVFYRRWEGGVPVSPSCSANCIGCISLQPSECCPSPQARIDFVPSVEEIVEIAVPHLEEASNAIISFGQGCEGDPLQQGETLSQAIACIRAETRRGILNMNTNAGLTTEMCKVLKAGLDSIRVSLISAREETYNAYHRPRGYSFSNVRASIRHAKDLGVYVSLNLLSFPGLTDRKEEFEALSDFVEELGIDMIQLRNLNIDPDILVQALPAPSEETMGIDKVIDELRVRFPYVRLGSFSPSGEELGLRP
;
A
#
# COMPACT_ATOMS: atom_id res chain seq x y z
N GLY A 1 8.61 1.66 24.17
CA GLY A 1 8.16 3.06 24.10
C GLY A 1 7.75 3.32 22.69
N ASP A 2 6.66 4.05 22.49
CA ASP A 2 5.94 4.07 21.20
C ASP A 2 6.68 4.79 20.07
N MET A 3 7.83 5.40 20.39
CA MET A 3 8.62 6.23 19.50
C MET A 3 10.00 5.62 19.23
N ILE A 4 10.38 5.51 17.97
CA ILE A 4 11.72 5.11 17.51
C ILE A 4 12.44 6.31 16.88
N PRO A 5 13.79 6.31 16.82
CA PRO A 5 14.50 7.27 15.97
C PRO A 5 13.94 7.24 14.55
N MET A 6 13.74 8.42 13.94
CA MET A 6 13.16 8.50 12.60
C MET A 6 14.01 7.67 11.61
N PRO A 7 13.40 6.70 10.90
CA PRO A 7 14.12 5.87 9.93
C PRO A 7 14.70 6.69 8.78
N GLU A 8 15.85 6.25 8.24
CA GLU A 8 16.39 6.79 6.99
C GLU A 8 15.36 6.66 5.86
N GLY A 9 15.28 7.66 4.97
CA GLY A 9 14.28 7.71 3.91
C GLY A 9 12.89 8.21 4.32
N SER A 10 12.72 8.60 5.59
CA SER A 10 11.49 9.26 6.05
C SER A 10 11.47 10.74 5.64
N THR A 11 10.28 11.28 5.34
CA THR A 11 10.08 12.68 4.96
C THR A 11 9.25 13.41 6.02
N ILE A 12 9.70 14.57 6.48
CA ILE A 12 8.93 15.45 7.36
C ILE A 12 8.03 16.34 6.50
N VAL A 13 6.75 16.41 6.84
CA VAL A 13 5.77 17.25 6.15
C VAL A 13 5.04 18.14 7.15
N VAL A 14 4.72 19.36 6.73
CA VAL A 14 3.79 20.25 7.45
C VAL A 14 2.37 19.82 7.11
N LEU A 15 1.45 19.98 8.05
CA LEU A 15 0.01 19.75 7.87
C LEU A 15 -0.69 21.11 7.72
N PRO A 16 -1.04 21.55 6.49
CA PRO A 16 -1.68 22.84 6.28
C PRO A 16 -3.03 22.95 7.00
N GLY A 17 -3.33 24.15 7.51
CA GLY A 17 -4.57 24.46 8.24
C GLY A 17 -4.70 23.74 9.60
N ARG A 18 -3.58 23.24 10.15
CA ARG A 18 -3.52 22.47 11.39
C ARG A 18 -2.43 23.01 12.31
N ARG A 19 -2.79 23.29 13.56
CA ARG A 19 -1.86 23.78 14.60
C ARG A 19 -1.36 22.66 15.47
N SER A 20 -0.09 22.71 15.83
CA SER A 20 0.54 21.75 16.72
C SER A 20 -0.03 21.84 18.13
N LEU A 21 -0.25 20.68 18.74
CA LEU A 21 -0.60 20.55 20.15
C LEU A 21 0.63 20.14 20.97
N GLY A 22 0.69 20.63 22.20
CA GLY A 22 1.65 20.23 23.23
C GLY A 22 0.94 19.88 24.52
N LEU A 23 1.58 19.10 25.37
CA LEU A 23 1.10 18.85 26.73
C LEU A 23 1.76 19.81 27.70
N GLU A 24 0.97 20.49 28.52
CA GLU A 24 1.50 21.34 29.59
C GLU A 24 2.23 20.48 30.62
N TYR A 25 3.45 20.90 30.99
CA TYR A 25 4.24 20.21 31.99
C TYR A 25 3.54 20.22 33.37
N GLY A 26 3.36 19.04 33.95
CA GLY A 26 2.75 18.86 35.28
C GLY A 26 1.23 18.68 35.29
N ARG A 27 0.48 19.38 34.42
CA ARG A 27 -0.99 19.20 34.30
C ARG A 27 -1.40 18.18 33.26
N GLY A 28 -0.61 18.00 32.20
CA GLY A 28 -0.94 17.10 31.09
C GLY A 28 -2.12 17.58 30.24
N GLU A 29 -2.52 18.85 30.35
CA GLU A 29 -3.53 19.45 29.48
C GLU A 29 -2.94 19.68 28.08
N ALA A 30 -3.71 19.33 27.04
CA ALA A 30 -3.32 19.58 25.65
C ALA A 30 -3.62 21.04 25.27
N LEU A 31 -2.59 21.77 24.84
CA LEU A 31 -2.66 23.18 24.49
C LEU A 31 -2.11 23.40 23.07
N SER A 32 -2.71 24.33 22.33
CA SER A 32 -2.12 24.82 21.08
C SER A 32 -0.80 25.52 21.39
N ILE A 33 0.24 25.16 20.66
CA ILE A 33 1.57 25.76 20.84
C ILE A 33 1.68 27.01 19.96
N SER A 34 2.26 28.07 20.51
CA SER A 34 2.76 29.22 19.76
C SER A 34 4.28 29.19 19.68
N THR A 35 4.81 29.65 18.56
CA THR A 35 6.24 29.89 18.31
C THR A 35 6.50 31.39 18.27
N TYR A 36 7.71 31.82 18.63
CA TYR A 36 8.11 33.22 18.60
C TYR A 36 9.23 33.40 17.58
N GLU A 37 9.06 34.34 16.66
CA GLU A 37 10.05 34.71 15.66
C GLU A 37 10.48 36.16 15.87
N GLU A 38 11.78 36.43 16.00
CA GLU A 38 12.28 37.80 16.08
C GLU A 38 12.41 38.40 14.67
N VAL A 39 11.55 39.37 14.36
CA VAL A 39 11.57 40.09 13.07
C VAL A 39 11.82 41.57 13.36
N SER A 40 12.97 42.08 12.90
CA SER A 40 13.38 43.48 13.08
C SER A 40 13.40 43.95 14.55
N GLY A 41 13.85 43.09 15.48
CA GLY A 41 13.95 43.41 16.91
C GLY A 41 12.63 43.35 17.68
N LYS A 42 11.57 42.77 17.08
CA LYS A 42 10.29 42.49 17.75
C LYS A 42 10.02 41.00 17.72
N GLU A 43 9.66 40.43 18.87
CA GLU A 43 9.10 39.08 18.94
C GLU A 43 7.69 39.08 18.36
N ILE A 44 7.49 38.27 17.33
CA ILE A 44 6.18 38.03 16.72
C ILE A 44 5.76 36.62 17.10
N GLU A 45 4.65 36.51 17.80
CA GLU A 45 4.01 35.23 18.09
C GLU A 45 3.34 34.69 16.81
N ARG A 46 3.60 33.43 16.50
CA ARG A 46 2.99 32.69 15.40
C ARG A 46 2.44 31.35 15.89
N PRO A 47 1.32 30.87 15.34
CA PRO A 47 0.85 29.52 15.65
C PRO A 47 1.92 28.48 15.31
N GLY A 48 2.11 27.50 16.19
CA GLY A 48 2.95 26.35 15.92
C GLY A 48 2.36 25.49 14.81
N LEU A 49 3.19 25.10 13.85
CA LEU A 49 2.78 24.28 12.71
C LEU A 49 2.71 22.81 13.11
N ALA A 50 1.58 22.15 12.83
CA ALA A 50 1.51 20.70 12.96
C ALA A 50 2.39 20.04 11.90
N VAL A 51 3.15 19.02 12.32
CA VAL A 51 4.06 18.26 11.45
C VAL A 51 3.81 16.77 11.58
N ALA A 52 4.15 16.03 10.54
CA ALA A 52 4.09 14.58 10.49
C ALA A 52 5.33 14.01 9.79
N ALA A 53 5.58 12.72 10.01
CA ALA A 53 6.55 11.96 9.23
C ALA A 53 5.83 11.02 8.25
N LEU A 54 6.39 10.90 7.04
CA LEU A 54 6.06 9.86 6.06
C LEU A 54 7.12 8.78 6.18
N LEU A 55 6.70 7.55 6.49
CA LEU A 55 7.61 6.44 6.74
C LEU A 55 7.91 5.66 5.45
N PRO A 56 9.13 5.11 5.30
CA PRO A 56 9.40 4.09 4.29
C PRO A 56 8.59 2.82 4.56
N ILE A 57 8.35 2.03 3.50
CA ILE A 57 7.73 0.70 3.61
C ILE A 57 8.60 -0.18 4.53
N GLY A 58 7.99 -1.05 5.33
CA GLY A 58 8.68 -1.85 6.36
C GLY A 58 8.59 -1.23 7.77
N PHE A 59 8.04 -0.02 7.90
CA PHE A 59 7.68 0.58 9.18
C PHE A 59 6.18 0.83 9.26
N THR A 60 5.53 0.26 10.27
CA THR A 60 4.11 0.46 10.54
C THR A 60 3.94 1.57 11.57
N ARG A 61 3.15 2.60 11.25
CA ARG A 61 2.85 3.68 12.19
C ARG A 61 2.01 3.14 13.34
N THR A 62 2.27 3.64 14.54
CA THR A 62 1.52 3.29 15.75
C THR A 62 0.62 4.42 16.23
N LEU A 63 0.89 5.67 15.84
CA LEU A 63 0.06 6.84 16.17
C LEU A 63 -0.04 7.82 14.99
N VAL A 64 -1.15 8.55 14.94
CA VAL A 64 -1.37 9.69 14.04
C VAL A 64 -0.98 11.01 14.72
N PRO A 65 -0.59 12.06 13.97
CA PRO A 65 -0.27 13.36 14.54
C PRO A 65 -1.44 13.96 15.33
N ALA A 66 -1.14 14.62 16.45
CA ALA A 66 -2.11 15.41 17.21
C ALA A 66 -2.08 16.87 16.73
N TYR A 67 -3.26 17.42 16.42
CA TYR A 67 -3.42 18.81 15.99
C TYR A 67 -4.82 19.32 16.30
N VAL A 68 -4.99 20.64 16.23
CA VAL A 68 -6.31 21.29 16.09
C VAL A 68 -6.41 21.98 14.74
N LEU A 69 -7.61 21.97 14.17
CA LEU A 69 -7.92 22.72 12.95
C LEU A 69 -7.92 24.22 13.26
N GLU A 70 -7.44 25.04 12.32
CA GLU A 70 -7.53 26.48 12.44
C GLU A 70 -8.99 26.96 12.36
N GLU A 71 -9.36 27.90 13.22
CA GLU A 71 -10.72 28.47 13.23
C GLU A 71 -10.97 29.36 12.00
N GLY A 72 -12.17 29.29 11.44
CA GLY A 72 -12.65 30.21 10.39
C GLY A 72 -12.31 29.82 8.95
N GLU A 73 -11.46 28.81 8.74
CA GLU A 73 -11.14 28.28 7.40
C GLU A 73 -11.64 26.85 7.21
N ARG A 74 -12.11 26.53 6.01
CA ARG A 74 -12.46 25.15 5.66
C ARG A 74 -11.16 24.37 5.52
N PRO A 75 -10.93 23.27 6.26
CA PRO A 75 -9.67 22.55 6.21
C PRO A 75 -9.36 22.11 4.78
N VAL A 76 -8.13 22.38 4.33
CA VAL A 76 -7.63 21.81 3.08
C VAL A 76 -7.46 20.31 3.29
N ALA A 77 -8.07 19.53 2.40
CA ALA A 77 -7.89 18.08 2.37
C ALA A 77 -6.40 17.77 2.18
N LEU A 78 -5.87 16.96 3.09
CA LEU A 78 -4.49 16.54 3.01
C LEU A 78 -4.30 15.56 1.83
N PRO A 79 -3.17 15.64 1.11
CA PRO A 79 -2.81 14.64 0.11
C PRO A 79 -2.81 13.22 0.69
N LEU A 80 -2.93 12.20 -0.16
CA LEU A 80 -2.94 10.80 0.28
C LEU A 80 -1.55 10.32 0.71
N TYR A 81 -1.20 10.59 1.96
CA TYR A 81 0.02 10.09 2.60
C TYR A 81 -0.26 9.42 3.96
N GLY A 82 0.68 8.58 4.37
CA GLY A 82 0.65 7.86 5.65
C GLY A 82 1.19 8.73 6.77
N TYR A 83 0.43 9.74 7.19
CA TYR A 83 0.83 10.67 8.25
C TYR A 83 1.09 9.93 9.57
N THR A 84 2.31 10.08 10.10
CA THR A 84 2.76 9.46 11.36
C THR A 84 3.12 10.54 12.37
N ALA A 85 2.73 10.34 13.63
CA ALA A 85 3.11 11.23 14.71
C ALA A 85 4.64 11.29 14.86
N MET A 86 5.17 12.50 15.06
CA MET A 86 6.60 12.70 15.26
C MET A 86 6.88 13.73 16.36
N ALA A 87 8.07 13.65 16.95
CA ALA A 87 8.55 14.59 17.94
C ALA A 87 10.07 14.80 17.78
N VAL A 88 10.57 15.94 18.26
CA VAL A 88 12.02 16.20 18.33
C VAL A 88 12.47 16.13 19.79
N ARG A 89 13.43 15.26 20.08
CA ARG A 89 14.03 15.13 21.41
C ARG A 89 15.52 15.39 21.31
N CYS A 90 16.00 16.41 22.02
CA CYS A 90 17.41 16.84 21.99
C CYS A 90 17.94 17.05 20.56
N GLY A 91 17.16 17.73 19.72
CA GLY A 91 17.53 18.02 18.33
C GLY A 91 17.44 16.83 17.37
N ARG A 92 16.95 15.66 17.80
CA ARG A 92 16.81 14.48 16.95
C ARG A 92 15.33 14.11 16.73
N PRO A 93 14.91 13.79 15.49
CA PRO A 93 13.54 13.40 15.20
C PRO A 93 13.27 11.95 15.63
N TYR A 94 12.09 11.72 16.19
CA TYR A 94 11.52 10.43 16.56
C TYR A 94 10.12 10.32 15.99
N VAL A 95 9.70 9.11 15.65
CA VAL A 95 8.40 8.81 15.05
C VAL A 95 7.69 7.70 15.79
N ALA A 96 6.37 7.76 15.83
CA ALA A 96 5.53 6.72 16.41
C ALA A 96 5.37 5.55 15.44
N ALA A 97 6.32 4.63 15.45
CA ALA A 97 6.36 3.53 14.50
C ALA A 97 7.05 2.30 15.05
N ARG A 98 6.76 1.16 14.44
CA ARG A 98 7.43 -0.12 14.65
C ARG A 98 7.97 -0.63 13.32
N GLN A 99 9.23 -1.08 13.30
CA GLN A 99 9.74 -1.81 12.15
C GLN A 99 9.06 -3.18 12.08
N THR A 100 8.36 -3.43 10.98
CA THR A 100 7.58 -4.65 10.73
C THR A 100 8.14 -5.50 9.61
N ASP A 101 9.06 -4.96 8.79
CA ASP A 101 9.79 -5.72 7.77
C ASP A 101 11.16 -5.08 7.49
N ASP A 102 12.02 -5.79 6.75
CA ASP A 102 13.31 -5.27 6.29
C ASP A 102 13.13 -4.46 4.99
N PRO A 103 13.34 -3.13 5.00
CA PRO A 103 13.17 -2.29 3.83
C PRO A 103 14.28 -2.42 2.78
N SER A 104 15.34 -3.21 3.02
CA SER A 104 16.57 -3.21 2.21
C SER A 104 16.36 -3.37 0.69
N ARG A 105 15.45 -4.25 0.25
CA ARG A 105 15.11 -4.45 -1.18
C ARG A 105 14.41 -3.24 -1.81
N TRP A 106 13.89 -2.34 -1.00
CA TRP A 106 13.18 -1.12 -1.39
C TRP A 106 13.98 0.14 -1.00
N ASP A 107 15.26 0.01 -0.66
CA ASP A 107 16.14 1.15 -0.41
C ASP A 107 16.23 2.01 -1.69
N PRO A 108 15.90 3.32 -1.62
CA PRO A 108 15.99 4.22 -2.76
C PRO A 108 17.36 4.20 -3.46
N LYS A 109 18.45 3.86 -2.77
CA LYS A 109 19.80 3.73 -3.33
C LYS A 109 19.92 2.64 -4.39
N ALA A 110 19.03 1.64 -4.36
CA ALA A 110 19.01 0.57 -5.35
C ALA A 110 18.38 1.01 -6.69
N TYR A 111 17.63 2.11 -6.72
CA TYR A 111 16.80 2.55 -7.85
C TYR A 111 17.36 3.84 -8.47
N ASN A 112 16.87 4.21 -9.66
CA ASN A 112 17.30 5.40 -10.40
C ASN A 112 18.82 5.44 -10.67
N THR A 113 19.42 4.28 -10.90
CA THR A 113 20.85 4.16 -11.17
C THR A 113 21.22 4.78 -12.53
N PRO A 114 22.47 5.23 -12.74
CA PRO A 114 22.89 5.89 -13.98
C PRO A 114 22.71 5.06 -15.26
N ASP A 115 22.68 3.72 -15.15
CA ASP A 115 22.49 2.77 -16.24
C ASP A 115 21.02 2.56 -16.64
N LEU A 116 20.05 2.93 -15.79
CA LEU A 116 18.62 2.73 -16.05
C LEU A 116 18.15 3.27 -17.41
N PRO A 117 18.53 4.49 -17.86
CA PRO A 117 18.13 4.97 -19.18
C PRO A 117 18.63 4.10 -20.34
N GLY A 118 19.81 3.47 -20.18
CA GLY A 118 20.36 2.52 -21.14
C GLY A 118 19.53 1.25 -21.23
N LEU A 119 19.21 0.66 -20.06
CA LEU A 119 18.38 -0.54 -19.95
C LEU A 119 16.97 -0.33 -20.52
N ILE A 120 16.36 0.84 -20.25
CA ILE A 120 15.07 1.21 -20.82
C ILE A 120 15.15 1.25 -22.35
N LYS A 121 16.17 1.92 -22.90
CA LYS A 121 16.34 2.05 -24.35
C LYS A 121 16.56 0.70 -25.03
N GLU A 122 17.37 -0.16 -24.43
CA GLU A 122 17.64 -1.52 -24.92
C GLU A 122 16.36 -2.36 -24.96
N ARG A 123 15.66 -2.46 -23.83
CA ARG A 123 14.42 -3.23 -23.70
C ARG A 123 13.32 -2.73 -24.65
N LEU A 124 13.17 -1.41 -24.82
CA LEU A 124 12.24 -0.84 -25.81
C LEU A 124 12.65 -1.14 -27.26
N GLY A 125 13.95 -1.31 -27.53
CA GLY A 125 14.45 -1.70 -28.84
C GLY A 125 14.12 -3.14 -29.22
N GLU A 126 14.04 -4.04 -28.24
CA GLU A 126 13.62 -5.44 -28.43
C GLU A 126 12.12 -5.56 -28.74
N SER A 127 11.30 -4.71 -28.13
CA SER A 127 9.84 -4.77 -28.18
C SER A 127 9.21 -3.41 -28.52
N PRO A 128 9.52 -2.82 -29.70
CA PRO A 128 9.20 -1.42 -29.99
C PRO A 128 7.69 -1.12 -30.08
N ASN A 129 6.88 -2.13 -30.38
CA ASN A 129 5.43 -2.00 -30.54
C ASN A 129 4.63 -2.27 -29.25
N ASN A 130 5.30 -2.62 -28.16
CA ASN A 130 4.65 -2.96 -26.90
C ASN A 130 4.29 -1.69 -26.12
N ARG A 131 3.01 -1.32 -26.11
CA ARG A 131 2.52 -0.09 -25.46
C ARG A 131 2.65 -0.18 -23.94
N LEU A 132 2.48 -1.38 -23.39
CA LEU A 132 2.60 -1.61 -21.95
C LEU A 132 4.04 -1.38 -21.48
N LEU A 133 5.02 -1.84 -22.25
CA LEU A 133 6.43 -1.61 -21.98
C LEU A 133 6.80 -0.12 -22.06
N GLN A 134 6.23 0.62 -23.02
CA GLN A 134 6.37 2.08 -23.10
C GLN A 134 5.78 2.77 -21.87
N HIS A 135 4.60 2.35 -21.42
CA HIS A 135 3.99 2.86 -20.18
C HIS A 135 4.89 2.59 -18.95
N LEU A 136 5.48 1.39 -18.85
CA LEU A 136 6.43 1.07 -17.78
C LEU A 136 7.72 1.91 -17.87
N ALA A 137 8.20 2.24 -19.06
CA ALA A 137 9.34 3.14 -19.24
C ALA A 137 9.03 4.54 -18.70
N THR A 138 7.83 5.07 -18.97
CA THR A 138 7.35 6.32 -18.38
C THR A 138 7.26 6.20 -16.86
N CYS A 139 6.67 5.12 -16.33
CA CYS A 139 6.58 4.92 -14.88
C CYS A 139 7.96 4.85 -14.20
N SER A 140 8.92 4.21 -14.86
CA SER A 140 10.28 4.05 -14.37
C SER A 140 11.03 5.37 -14.30
N SER A 141 10.92 6.19 -15.35
CA SER A 141 11.69 7.43 -15.52
C SER A 141 11.02 8.65 -14.89
N THR A 142 9.70 8.76 -14.98
CA THR A 142 8.94 9.94 -14.54
C THR A 142 8.51 9.82 -13.08
N TYR A 143 7.97 8.66 -12.70
CA TYR A 143 7.46 8.43 -11.35
C TYR A 143 8.43 7.70 -10.42
N SER A 144 9.62 7.36 -10.93
CA SER A 144 10.63 6.58 -10.20
C SER A 144 10.06 5.28 -9.60
N CYS A 145 9.11 4.65 -10.30
CA CYS A 145 8.37 3.51 -9.76
C CYS A 145 9.27 2.26 -9.62
N PRO A 146 9.52 1.75 -8.40
CA PRO A 146 10.44 0.63 -8.18
C PRO A 146 10.06 -0.64 -8.95
N THR A 147 8.77 -0.99 -8.94
CA THR A 147 8.27 -2.19 -9.62
C THR A 147 8.29 -2.06 -11.14
N ALA A 148 8.17 -0.84 -11.68
CA ALA A 148 8.38 -0.63 -13.11
C ALA A 148 9.88 -0.73 -13.47
N GLN A 149 10.76 -0.11 -12.68
CA GLN A 149 12.21 -0.17 -12.91
C GLN A 149 12.76 -1.59 -12.86
N ASN A 150 12.23 -2.42 -11.96
CA ASN A 150 12.60 -3.82 -11.83
C ASN A 150 12.35 -4.66 -13.09
N VAL A 151 11.39 -4.28 -13.94
CA VAL A 151 11.19 -4.90 -15.26
C VAL A 151 12.40 -4.64 -16.18
N PHE A 152 13.00 -3.45 -16.11
CA PHE A 152 14.19 -3.09 -16.90
C PHE A 152 15.49 -3.59 -16.27
N TYR A 153 15.57 -3.59 -14.94
CA TYR A 153 16.71 -4.17 -14.22
C TYR A 153 16.74 -5.69 -14.23
N ARG A 154 15.64 -6.36 -14.61
CA ARG A 154 15.48 -7.81 -14.55
C ARG A 154 15.80 -8.36 -13.16
N ARG A 155 15.09 -7.88 -12.14
CA ARG A 155 15.24 -8.37 -10.76
C ARG A 155 13.95 -8.22 -9.97
N TRP A 156 13.75 -9.08 -8.98
CA TRP A 156 12.71 -8.94 -7.95
C TRP A 156 11.29 -8.80 -8.52
N GLU A 157 10.46 -7.99 -7.87
CA GLU A 157 9.06 -7.74 -8.24
C GLU A 157 8.96 -6.71 -9.37
N GLY A 158 8.49 -7.17 -10.53
CA GLY A 158 8.12 -6.38 -11.69
C GLY A 158 6.61 -6.12 -11.73
N GLY A 159 6.22 -4.85 -11.87
CA GLY A 159 4.82 -4.43 -11.96
C GLY A 159 4.33 -4.47 -13.39
N VAL A 160 3.16 -5.08 -13.64
CA VAL A 160 2.56 -5.18 -14.99
C VAL A 160 1.09 -4.73 -14.93
N PRO A 161 0.80 -3.45 -15.21
CA PRO A 161 -0.56 -2.94 -15.15
C PRO A 161 -1.42 -3.43 -16.29
N VAL A 162 -2.66 -3.84 -16.00
CA VAL A 162 -3.59 -4.40 -16.99
C VAL A 162 -4.93 -3.69 -17.04
N SER A 163 -5.32 -2.96 -15.99
CA SER A 163 -6.69 -2.47 -15.86
C SER A 163 -6.84 -0.94 -15.77
N PRO A 164 -7.53 -0.28 -16.71
CA PRO A 164 -7.85 1.14 -16.58
C PRO A 164 -9.02 1.41 -15.60
N SER A 165 -9.76 0.37 -15.18
CA SER A 165 -11.00 0.50 -14.41
C SER A 165 -10.94 -0.25 -13.07
N CYS A 166 -11.82 0.12 -12.14
CA CYS A 166 -11.93 -0.54 -10.84
C CYS A 166 -13.40 -0.68 -10.45
N SER A 167 -13.75 -1.82 -9.83
CA SER A 167 -15.08 -2.06 -9.23
C SER A 167 -15.23 -1.39 -7.86
N ALA A 168 -14.20 -0.75 -7.31
CA ALA A 168 -14.25 -0.07 -6.03
C ALA A 168 -14.12 1.45 -6.22
N ASN A 169 -14.75 2.22 -5.34
CA ASN A 169 -14.65 3.67 -5.31
C ASN A 169 -14.05 4.13 -3.98
N CYS A 170 -12.90 3.57 -3.62
CA CYS A 170 -12.28 3.74 -2.32
C CYS A 170 -12.08 5.22 -1.98
N ILE A 171 -12.33 5.61 -0.73
CA ILE A 171 -12.15 7.00 -0.27
C ILE A 171 -10.70 7.47 -0.51
N GLY A 172 -9.72 6.63 -0.18
CA GLY A 172 -8.29 6.90 -0.38
C GLY A 172 -7.70 6.19 -1.60
N CYS A 173 -8.37 6.23 -2.77
CA CYS A 173 -7.87 5.54 -3.96
C CYS A 173 -6.58 6.18 -4.50
N ILE A 174 -5.42 5.58 -4.20
CA ILE A 174 -4.12 6.12 -4.63
C ILE A 174 -3.92 6.16 -6.14
N SER A 175 -4.66 5.35 -6.93
CA SER A 175 -4.50 5.30 -8.38
C SER A 175 -5.44 6.21 -9.17
N LEU A 176 -6.46 6.79 -8.52
CA LEU A 176 -7.36 7.74 -9.14
C LEU A 176 -7.92 8.69 -8.09
N GLN A 177 -7.44 9.93 -8.13
CA GLN A 177 -7.93 11.02 -7.31
C GLN A 177 -8.74 12.01 -8.17
N PRO A 178 -9.97 12.36 -7.77
CA PRO A 178 -10.81 13.28 -8.54
C PRO A 178 -10.38 14.75 -8.45
N SER A 179 -9.43 15.11 -7.57
CA SER A 179 -9.03 16.49 -7.29
C SER A 179 -7.87 16.97 -8.16
N GLU A 180 -8.01 18.14 -8.77
CA GLU A 180 -6.93 18.82 -9.51
C GLU A 180 -5.78 19.30 -8.59
N CYS A 181 -6.05 19.57 -7.31
CA CYS A 181 -5.04 20.10 -6.39
C CYS A 181 -4.03 19.06 -5.90
N CYS A 182 -4.37 17.76 -6.00
CA CYS A 182 -3.55 16.64 -5.51
C CYS A 182 -3.69 15.47 -6.51
N PRO A 183 -3.07 15.57 -7.70
CA PRO A 183 -3.11 14.48 -8.67
C PRO A 183 -2.46 13.22 -8.09
N SER A 184 -2.88 12.06 -8.59
CA SER A 184 -2.26 10.78 -8.26
C SER A 184 -0.74 10.86 -8.52
N PRO A 185 0.13 10.34 -7.63
CA PRO A 185 1.57 10.28 -7.85
C PRO A 185 1.96 9.50 -9.12
N GLN A 186 1.07 8.61 -9.58
CA GLN A 186 1.24 7.80 -10.78
C GLN A 186 -0.06 7.81 -11.59
N ALA A 187 0.03 8.15 -12.87
CA ALA A 187 -1.15 8.14 -13.73
C ALA A 187 -1.63 6.71 -13.96
N ARG A 188 -2.95 6.52 -13.98
CA ARG A 188 -3.55 5.24 -14.31
C ARG A 188 -3.33 4.93 -15.80
N ILE A 189 -3.02 3.67 -16.13
CA ILE A 189 -3.08 3.19 -17.52
C ILE A 189 -4.46 3.47 -18.11
N ASP A 190 -4.50 3.91 -19.36
CA ASP A 190 -5.72 4.34 -20.07
C ASP A 190 -6.17 3.36 -21.16
N PHE A 191 -5.46 2.23 -21.31
CA PHE A 191 -5.78 1.15 -22.23
C PHE A 191 -5.73 -0.22 -21.53
N VAL A 192 -6.33 -1.21 -22.18
CA VAL A 192 -6.16 -2.63 -21.82
C VAL A 192 -5.05 -3.21 -22.70
N PRO A 193 -3.95 -3.72 -22.13
CA PRO A 193 -2.89 -4.36 -22.91
C PRO A 193 -3.38 -5.68 -23.51
N SER A 194 -2.78 -6.09 -24.63
CA SER A 194 -3.03 -7.40 -25.21
C SER A 194 -2.34 -8.52 -24.40
N VAL A 195 -2.75 -9.76 -24.64
CA VAL A 195 -2.11 -10.94 -24.05
C VAL A 195 -0.62 -10.97 -24.41
N GLU A 196 -0.29 -10.69 -25.66
CA GLU A 196 1.08 -10.67 -26.18
C GLU A 196 1.91 -9.58 -25.49
N GLU A 197 1.35 -8.38 -25.29
CA GLU A 197 2.05 -7.30 -24.60
C GLU A 197 2.42 -7.67 -23.16
N ILE A 198 1.54 -8.41 -22.47
CA ILE A 198 1.79 -8.91 -21.10
C ILE A 198 2.86 -10.01 -21.12
N VAL A 199 2.72 -11.02 -21.98
CA VAL A 199 3.62 -12.18 -22.07
C VAL A 199 5.04 -11.76 -22.42
N GLU A 200 5.20 -10.83 -23.38
CA GLU A 200 6.49 -10.31 -23.83
C GLU A 200 7.28 -9.59 -22.72
N ILE A 201 6.58 -9.08 -21.71
CA ILE A 201 7.20 -8.48 -20.52
C ILE A 201 7.47 -9.56 -19.46
N ALA A 202 6.45 -10.37 -19.17
CA ALA A 202 6.46 -11.28 -18.03
C ALA A 202 7.43 -12.46 -18.21
N VAL A 203 7.45 -13.12 -19.37
CA VAL A 203 8.27 -14.32 -19.59
C VAL A 203 9.77 -14.01 -19.43
N PRO A 204 10.34 -13.01 -20.12
CA PRO A 204 11.77 -12.72 -19.96
C PRO A 204 12.12 -12.25 -18.54
N HIS A 205 11.22 -11.53 -17.86
CA HIS A 205 11.46 -11.14 -16.45
C HIS A 205 11.49 -12.36 -15.53
N LEU A 206 10.55 -13.30 -15.67
CA LEU A 206 10.51 -14.51 -14.87
C LEU A 206 11.74 -15.40 -15.12
N GLU A 207 12.23 -15.45 -16.35
CA GLU A 207 13.41 -16.23 -16.76
C GLU A 207 14.77 -15.58 -16.45
N GLU A 208 14.83 -14.29 -16.13
CA GLU A 208 16.11 -13.61 -15.90
C GLU A 208 16.22 -13.11 -14.46
N ALA A 209 15.12 -12.65 -13.86
CA ALA A 209 15.15 -12.00 -12.57
C ALA A 209 15.50 -12.93 -11.41
N SER A 210 16.40 -12.47 -10.55
CA SER A 210 16.57 -13.06 -9.22
C SER A 210 15.33 -12.80 -8.37
N ASN A 211 14.83 -13.81 -7.65
CA ASN A 211 13.58 -13.71 -6.89
C ASN A 211 12.41 -13.15 -7.72
N ALA A 212 12.25 -13.67 -8.95
CA ALA A 212 11.32 -13.13 -9.93
C ALA A 212 9.87 -13.19 -9.46
N ILE A 213 9.21 -12.02 -9.46
CA ILE A 213 7.78 -11.88 -9.25
C ILE A 213 7.24 -10.96 -10.36
N ILE A 214 6.16 -11.35 -11.00
CA ILE A 214 5.34 -10.44 -11.81
C ILE A 214 4.06 -10.18 -11.03
N SER A 215 3.80 -8.89 -10.75
CA SER A 215 2.66 -8.46 -9.97
C SER A 215 1.71 -7.59 -10.78
N PHE A 216 0.49 -8.09 -10.95
CA PHE A 216 -0.66 -7.31 -11.40
C PHE A 216 -1.26 -6.54 -10.21
N GLY A 217 -2.00 -5.47 -10.48
CA GLY A 217 -2.64 -4.59 -9.50
C GLY A 217 -1.71 -3.55 -8.88
N GLN A 218 -0.96 -2.81 -9.70
CA GLN A 218 -0.04 -1.77 -9.21
C GLN A 218 -0.75 -0.42 -8.96
N GLY A 219 -0.03 0.54 -8.35
CA GLY A 219 -0.54 1.88 -8.08
C GLY A 219 -0.93 2.69 -9.33
N CYS A 220 -0.50 2.26 -10.52
CA CYS A 220 -0.82 2.85 -11.82
C CYS A 220 -1.99 2.16 -12.55
N GLU A 221 -2.79 1.34 -11.87
CA GLU A 221 -3.98 0.72 -12.48
C GLU A 221 -5.19 0.69 -11.52
N GLY A 222 -6.33 0.25 -12.05
CA GLY A 222 -7.49 -0.12 -11.25
C GLY A 222 -7.38 -1.56 -10.72
N ASP A 223 -8.48 -2.28 -10.68
CA ASP A 223 -8.48 -3.68 -10.20
C ASP A 223 -8.25 -4.64 -11.39
N PRO A 224 -7.24 -5.54 -11.35
CA PRO A 224 -6.94 -6.45 -12.45
C PRO A 224 -8.08 -7.40 -12.83
N LEU A 225 -8.98 -7.73 -11.88
CA LEU A 225 -10.11 -8.62 -12.16
C LEU A 225 -11.09 -8.02 -13.16
N GLN A 226 -11.08 -6.70 -13.37
CA GLN A 226 -11.86 -6.08 -14.46
C GLN A 226 -11.43 -6.61 -15.84
N GLN A 227 -10.20 -7.10 -15.95
CA GLN A 227 -9.63 -7.71 -17.15
C GLN A 227 -9.36 -9.20 -16.95
N GLY A 228 -10.21 -9.89 -16.16
CA GLY A 228 -10.03 -11.30 -15.79
C GLY A 228 -9.85 -12.25 -16.98
N GLU A 229 -10.55 -12.01 -18.08
CA GLU A 229 -10.42 -12.79 -19.31
C GLU A 229 -9.01 -12.66 -19.91
N THR A 230 -8.59 -11.43 -20.25
CA THR A 230 -7.24 -11.13 -20.78
C THR A 230 -6.15 -11.65 -19.85
N LEU A 231 -6.32 -11.43 -18.54
CA LEU A 231 -5.34 -11.86 -17.54
C LEU A 231 -5.23 -13.38 -17.46
N SER A 232 -6.37 -14.10 -17.49
CA SER A 232 -6.35 -15.57 -17.48
C SER A 232 -5.66 -16.15 -18.71
N GLN A 233 -5.86 -15.55 -19.89
CA GLN A 233 -5.18 -15.97 -21.12
C GLN A 233 -3.68 -15.68 -21.05
N ALA A 234 -3.29 -14.50 -20.58
CA ALA A 234 -1.88 -14.15 -20.40
C ALA A 234 -1.16 -15.06 -19.40
N ILE A 235 -1.78 -15.35 -18.24
CA ILE A 235 -1.21 -16.27 -17.25
C ILE A 235 -1.03 -17.67 -17.84
N ALA A 236 -2.02 -18.18 -18.58
CA ALA A 236 -1.92 -19.49 -19.22
C ALA A 236 -0.79 -19.53 -20.26
N CYS A 237 -0.63 -18.49 -21.08
CA CYS A 237 0.49 -18.34 -22.01
C CYS A 237 1.84 -18.30 -21.29
N ILE A 238 1.98 -17.46 -20.26
CA ILE A 238 3.20 -17.37 -19.45
C ILE A 238 3.56 -18.74 -18.86
N ARG A 239 2.58 -19.45 -18.29
CA ARG A 239 2.81 -20.75 -17.64
C ARG A 239 3.06 -21.90 -18.62
N ALA A 240 2.72 -21.72 -19.89
CA ALA A 240 3.12 -22.62 -20.97
C ALA A 240 4.59 -22.42 -21.38
N GLU A 241 5.10 -21.19 -21.28
CA GLU A 241 6.49 -20.86 -21.62
C GLU A 241 7.47 -21.05 -20.45
N THR A 242 7.05 -20.70 -19.23
CA THR A 242 7.88 -20.78 -18.03
C THR A 242 7.12 -21.19 -16.77
N ARG A 243 7.77 -22.05 -15.98
CA ARG A 243 7.34 -22.41 -14.62
C ARG A 243 8.05 -21.61 -13.52
N ARG A 244 9.02 -20.77 -13.90
CA ARG A 244 9.84 -20.03 -12.95
C ARG A 244 9.09 -18.80 -12.42
N GLY A 245 9.42 -18.46 -11.17
CA GLY A 245 8.97 -17.24 -10.49
C GLY A 245 7.47 -17.22 -10.15
N ILE A 246 7.06 -16.13 -9.50
CA ILE A 246 5.70 -15.96 -8.98
C ILE A 246 4.87 -15.05 -9.88
N LEU A 247 3.65 -15.46 -10.19
CA LEU A 247 2.60 -14.59 -10.69
C LEU A 247 1.71 -14.18 -9.51
N ASN A 248 1.77 -12.90 -9.15
CA ASN A 248 1.00 -12.31 -8.06
C ASN A 248 -0.06 -11.34 -8.60
N MET A 249 -1.22 -11.28 -7.95
CA MET A 249 -2.24 -10.28 -8.26
C MET A 249 -2.69 -9.52 -7.01
N ASN A 250 -2.51 -8.21 -7.01
CA ASN A 250 -3.11 -7.33 -6.02
C ASN A 250 -4.53 -6.98 -6.47
N THR A 251 -5.51 -7.14 -5.59
CA THR A 251 -6.92 -6.99 -5.98
C THR A 251 -7.82 -6.59 -4.81
N ASN A 252 -9.00 -6.05 -5.11
CA ASN A 252 -10.09 -5.96 -4.14
C ASN A 252 -10.82 -7.31 -3.93
N ALA A 253 -10.57 -8.31 -4.79
CA ALA A 253 -11.16 -9.65 -4.78
C ALA A 253 -12.70 -9.70 -4.92
N GLY A 254 -13.32 -8.63 -5.39
CA GLY A 254 -14.77 -8.49 -5.49
C GLY A 254 -15.42 -9.29 -6.62
N LEU A 255 -14.70 -9.58 -7.70
CA LEU A 255 -15.25 -10.29 -8.87
C LEU A 255 -14.93 -11.79 -8.82
N THR A 256 -15.73 -12.55 -8.06
CA THR A 256 -15.48 -13.98 -7.81
C THR A 256 -15.39 -14.84 -9.08
N THR A 257 -16.24 -14.58 -10.08
CA THR A 257 -16.20 -15.33 -11.36
C THR A 257 -14.88 -15.13 -12.09
N GLU A 258 -14.43 -13.87 -12.20
CA GLU A 258 -13.17 -13.54 -12.87
C GLU A 258 -11.96 -14.04 -12.07
N MET A 259 -12.03 -13.94 -10.73
CA MET A 259 -11.03 -14.53 -9.84
C MET A 259 -10.86 -16.03 -10.12
N CYS A 260 -11.96 -16.79 -10.23
CA CYS A 260 -11.89 -18.22 -10.51
C CYS A 260 -11.19 -18.54 -11.83
N LYS A 261 -11.36 -17.71 -12.88
CA LYS A 261 -10.66 -17.89 -14.16
C LYS A 261 -9.15 -17.67 -14.01
N VAL A 262 -8.77 -16.57 -13.37
CA VAL A 262 -7.37 -16.18 -13.16
C VAL A 262 -6.64 -17.21 -12.28
N LEU A 263 -7.27 -17.69 -11.21
CA LEU A 263 -6.70 -18.73 -10.35
C LEU A 263 -6.46 -20.04 -11.13
N LYS A 264 -7.44 -20.50 -11.90
CA LYS A 264 -7.34 -21.74 -12.71
C LYS A 264 -6.30 -21.65 -13.83
N ALA A 265 -5.96 -20.44 -14.29
CA ALA A 265 -4.93 -20.24 -15.29
C ALA A 265 -3.50 -20.51 -14.76
N GLY A 266 -3.31 -20.52 -13.43
CA GLY A 266 -2.01 -20.79 -12.80
C GLY A 266 -1.40 -19.59 -12.08
N LEU A 267 -2.23 -18.74 -11.47
CA LEU A 267 -1.78 -17.68 -10.57
C LEU A 267 -1.28 -18.30 -9.25
N ASP A 268 -0.13 -17.85 -8.73
CA ASP A 268 0.49 -18.45 -7.54
C ASP A 268 0.11 -17.74 -6.24
N SER A 269 -0.11 -16.42 -6.30
CA SER A 269 -0.49 -15.65 -5.12
C SER A 269 -1.46 -14.50 -5.41
N ILE A 270 -2.28 -14.18 -4.41
CA ILE A 270 -3.11 -12.98 -4.40
C ILE A 270 -2.81 -12.12 -3.18
N ARG A 271 -2.95 -10.81 -3.37
CA ARG A 271 -2.91 -9.82 -2.30
C ARG A 271 -4.21 -9.04 -2.26
N VAL A 272 -5.04 -9.34 -1.26
CA VAL A 272 -6.37 -8.75 -1.13
C VAL A 272 -6.33 -7.50 -0.26
N SER A 273 -6.76 -6.37 -0.82
CA SER A 273 -6.83 -5.10 -0.08
C SER A 273 -7.96 -5.09 0.93
N LEU A 274 -7.63 -4.90 2.20
CA LEU A 274 -8.57 -4.96 3.31
C LEU A 274 -8.34 -3.79 4.27
N ILE A 275 -9.37 -2.97 4.47
CA ILE A 275 -9.38 -1.92 5.49
C ILE A 275 -9.87 -2.47 6.84
N SER A 276 -10.79 -3.42 6.78
CA SER A 276 -11.47 -4.02 7.93
C SER A 276 -12.12 -5.32 7.48
N ALA A 277 -12.17 -6.30 8.40
CA ALA A 277 -12.91 -7.54 8.23
C ALA A 277 -14.41 -7.41 8.59
N ARG A 278 -14.85 -6.22 9.05
CA ARG A 278 -16.25 -5.89 9.31
C ARG A 278 -16.85 -5.28 8.06
N GLU A 279 -17.97 -5.83 7.61
CA GLU A 279 -18.59 -5.44 6.34
C GLU A 279 -18.99 -3.96 6.28
N GLU A 280 -19.51 -3.39 7.38
CA GLU A 280 -19.90 -1.98 7.45
C GLU A 280 -18.70 -1.05 7.23
N THR A 281 -17.60 -1.29 7.96
CA THR A 281 -16.34 -0.54 7.83
C THR A 281 -15.72 -0.76 6.44
N TYR A 282 -15.74 -2.00 5.93
CA TYR A 282 -15.29 -2.34 4.58
C TYR A 282 -16.05 -1.53 3.52
N ASN A 283 -17.38 -1.53 3.57
CA ASN A 283 -18.24 -0.86 2.61
C ASN A 283 -18.11 0.66 2.68
N ALA A 284 -17.96 1.23 3.88
CA ALA A 284 -17.76 2.65 4.07
C ALA A 284 -16.50 3.16 3.34
N TYR A 285 -15.40 2.43 3.46
CA TYR A 285 -14.12 2.80 2.84
C TYR A 285 -14.01 2.40 1.36
N HIS A 286 -14.24 1.13 1.02
CA HIS A 286 -14.00 0.61 -0.34
C HIS A 286 -15.11 0.97 -1.34
N ARG A 287 -16.32 1.21 -0.85
CA ARG A 287 -17.50 1.61 -1.64
C ARG A 287 -17.67 0.71 -2.89
N PRO A 288 -17.93 -0.59 -2.69
CA PRO A 288 -17.96 -1.55 -3.79
C PRO A 288 -19.06 -1.21 -4.80
N ARG A 289 -18.76 -1.42 -6.08
CA ARG A 289 -19.69 -1.26 -7.21
C ARG A 289 -19.81 -2.60 -7.93
N GLY A 290 -20.97 -3.22 -7.81
CA GLY A 290 -21.25 -4.51 -8.46
C GLY A 290 -20.63 -5.73 -7.76
N TYR A 291 -20.19 -5.59 -6.51
CA TYR A 291 -19.80 -6.72 -5.65
C TYR A 291 -20.11 -6.44 -4.18
N SER A 292 -20.00 -7.46 -3.33
CA SER A 292 -20.21 -7.38 -1.88
C SER A 292 -19.01 -7.92 -1.10
N PHE A 293 -18.95 -7.67 0.21
CA PHE A 293 -17.90 -8.25 1.05
C PHE A 293 -17.95 -9.78 1.07
N SER A 294 -19.13 -10.39 0.90
CA SER A 294 -19.25 -11.84 0.74
C SER A 294 -18.54 -12.38 -0.50
N ASN A 295 -18.47 -11.61 -1.60
CA ASN A 295 -17.72 -11.99 -2.80
C ASN A 295 -16.21 -12.00 -2.53
N VAL A 296 -15.72 -11.05 -1.73
CA VAL A 296 -14.31 -11.01 -1.30
C VAL A 296 -13.94 -12.28 -0.54
N ARG A 297 -14.78 -12.68 0.44
CA ARG A 297 -14.58 -13.94 1.18
C ARG A 297 -14.60 -15.15 0.24
N ALA A 298 -15.57 -15.22 -0.68
CA ALA A 298 -15.69 -16.32 -1.63
C ALA A 298 -14.47 -16.44 -2.55
N SER A 299 -13.96 -15.30 -3.06
CA SER A 299 -12.74 -15.24 -3.86
C SER A 299 -11.52 -15.76 -3.12
N ILE A 300 -11.37 -15.39 -1.83
CA ILE A 300 -10.29 -15.91 -0.98
C ILE A 300 -10.44 -17.41 -0.76
N ARG A 301 -11.63 -17.92 -0.44
CA ARG A 301 -11.86 -19.37 -0.27
C ARG A 301 -11.46 -20.14 -1.53
N HIS A 302 -11.88 -19.68 -2.71
CA HIS A 302 -11.49 -20.31 -3.97
C HIS A 302 -9.99 -20.31 -4.23
N ALA A 303 -9.29 -19.24 -3.84
CA ALA A 303 -7.83 -19.20 -3.92
C ALA A 303 -7.21 -20.28 -3.01
N LYS A 304 -7.67 -20.38 -1.77
CA LYS A 304 -7.20 -21.40 -0.82
C LYS A 304 -7.51 -22.83 -1.25
N ASP A 305 -8.71 -23.08 -1.79
CA ASP A 305 -9.10 -24.39 -2.32
C ASP A 305 -8.17 -24.87 -3.45
N LEU A 306 -7.57 -23.93 -4.18
CA LEU A 306 -6.61 -24.19 -5.26
C LEU A 306 -5.14 -24.14 -4.78
N GLY A 307 -4.89 -23.94 -3.49
CA GLY A 307 -3.54 -23.86 -2.92
C GLY A 307 -2.78 -22.57 -3.24
N VAL A 308 -3.48 -21.52 -3.68
CA VAL A 308 -2.90 -20.20 -3.97
C VAL A 308 -2.56 -19.48 -2.66
N TYR A 309 -1.40 -18.83 -2.62
CA TYR A 309 -0.95 -18.08 -1.45
C TYR A 309 -1.75 -16.77 -1.30
N VAL A 310 -2.35 -16.55 -0.13
CA VAL A 310 -3.22 -15.39 0.12
C VAL A 310 -2.58 -14.47 1.15
N SER A 311 -2.27 -13.25 0.68
CA SER A 311 -1.86 -12.13 1.52
C SER A 311 -3.01 -11.15 1.71
N LEU A 312 -3.16 -10.62 2.92
CA LEU A 312 -3.97 -9.43 3.17
C LEU A 312 -3.10 -8.19 3.10
N ASN A 313 -3.45 -7.24 2.23
CA ASN A 313 -2.93 -5.89 2.29
C ASN A 313 -3.77 -5.10 3.29
N LEU A 314 -3.43 -5.24 4.58
CA LEU A 314 -4.14 -4.62 5.68
C LEU A 314 -3.79 -3.14 5.75
N LEU A 315 -4.76 -2.30 5.39
CA LEU A 315 -4.64 -0.83 5.41
C LEU A 315 -4.72 -0.34 6.87
N SER A 316 -3.59 -0.42 7.57
CA SER A 316 -3.42 -0.10 8.97
C SER A 316 -3.59 1.40 9.27
N PHE A 317 -4.44 1.69 10.25
CA PHE A 317 -4.71 3.02 10.75
C PHE A 317 -4.89 2.99 12.28
N PRO A 318 -4.02 3.68 13.06
CA PRO A 318 -4.20 3.85 14.50
C PRO A 318 -5.51 4.54 14.83
N GLY A 319 -6.28 4.01 15.78
CA GLY A 319 -7.64 4.44 16.05
C GLY A 319 -8.70 3.75 15.20
N LEU A 320 -8.33 2.78 14.34
CA LEU A 320 -9.24 1.90 13.61
C LEU A 320 -8.79 0.45 13.76
N THR A 321 -7.64 0.10 13.19
CA THR A 321 -7.16 -1.29 13.13
C THR A 321 -6.89 -1.88 14.51
N ASP A 322 -6.58 -1.04 15.49
CA ASP A 322 -6.32 -1.39 16.88
C ASP A 322 -7.53 -1.23 17.80
N ARG A 323 -8.75 -1.07 17.27
CA ARG A 323 -9.97 -1.26 18.05
C ARG A 323 -10.16 -2.76 18.31
N LYS A 324 -10.60 -3.14 19.52
CA LYS A 324 -10.78 -4.55 19.90
C LYS A 324 -11.68 -5.31 18.93
N GLU A 325 -12.80 -4.72 18.53
CA GLU A 325 -13.76 -5.33 17.61
C GLU A 325 -13.20 -5.50 16.18
N GLU A 326 -12.28 -4.65 15.75
CA GLU A 326 -11.60 -4.76 14.45
C GLU A 326 -10.54 -5.86 14.49
N PHE A 327 -9.82 -5.97 15.61
CA PHE A 327 -8.84 -7.04 15.85
C PHE A 327 -9.50 -8.42 15.93
N GLU A 328 -10.61 -8.57 16.66
CA GLU A 328 -11.32 -9.85 16.74
C GLU A 328 -11.91 -10.25 15.38
N ALA A 329 -12.54 -9.31 14.67
CA ALA A 329 -13.06 -9.58 13.33
C ALA A 329 -11.96 -9.98 12.33
N LEU A 330 -10.78 -9.34 12.41
CA LEU A 330 -9.62 -9.72 11.61
C LEU A 330 -9.12 -11.11 11.98
N SER A 331 -9.07 -11.43 13.27
CA SER A 331 -8.61 -12.73 13.77
C SER A 331 -9.52 -13.86 13.30
N ASP A 332 -10.84 -13.70 13.41
CA ASP A 332 -11.81 -14.66 12.89
C ASP A 332 -11.70 -14.82 11.38
N PHE A 333 -11.45 -13.72 10.66
CA PHE A 333 -11.26 -13.74 9.21
C PHE A 333 -10.00 -14.51 8.79
N VAL A 334 -8.90 -14.33 9.54
CA VAL A 334 -7.64 -15.04 9.32
C VAL A 334 -7.80 -16.54 9.57
N GLU A 335 -8.48 -16.90 10.66
CA GLU A 335 -8.71 -18.30 11.05
C GLU A 335 -9.69 -19.00 10.10
N GLU A 336 -10.83 -18.40 9.78
CA GLU A 336 -11.84 -18.98 8.87
C GLU A 336 -11.27 -19.22 7.46
N LEU A 337 -10.51 -18.25 6.94
CA LEU A 337 -10.07 -18.26 5.54
C LEU A 337 -8.65 -18.76 5.36
N GLY A 338 -7.93 -19.14 6.42
CA GLY A 338 -6.58 -19.68 6.32
C GLY A 338 -5.60 -18.74 5.61
N ILE A 339 -5.60 -17.46 5.99
CA ILE A 339 -4.71 -16.44 5.41
C ILE A 339 -3.24 -16.81 5.67
N ASP A 340 -2.38 -16.62 4.67
CA ASP A 340 -0.95 -16.97 4.78
C ASP A 340 -0.09 -15.80 5.25
N MET A 341 -0.47 -14.57 4.88
CA MET A 341 0.27 -13.36 5.22
C MET A 341 -0.63 -12.18 5.53
N ILE A 342 -0.23 -11.36 6.50
CA ILE A 342 -0.76 -10.01 6.70
C ILE A 342 0.35 -9.01 6.38
N GLN A 343 0.17 -8.28 5.28
CA GLN A 343 1.00 -7.16 4.88
C GLN A 343 0.45 -5.88 5.48
N LEU A 344 1.17 -5.34 6.46
CA LEU A 344 0.80 -4.09 7.13
C LEU A 344 1.17 -2.90 6.22
N ARG A 345 0.16 -2.17 5.78
CA ARG A 345 0.33 -0.91 5.04
C ARG A 345 -0.18 0.25 5.85
N ASN A 346 0.63 1.29 5.99
CA ASN A 346 0.10 2.55 6.51
C ASN A 346 -0.94 3.07 5.50
N LEU A 347 -2.18 3.24 5.96
CA LEU A 347 -3.21 3.82 5.12
C LEU A 347 -2.87 5.28 4.80
N ASN A 348 -2.75 5.57 3.51
CA ASN A 348 -2.52 6.91 2.98
C ASN A 348 -3.85 7.64 2.83
N ILE A 349 -4.18 8.52 3.78
CA ILE A 349 -5.43 9.29 3.78
C ILE A 349 -5.34 10.46 4.76
N ASP A 350 -6.10 11.53 4.49
CA ASP A 350 -6.40 12.56 5.48
C ASP A 350 -7.12 11.93 6.69
N PRO A 351 -6.56 12.00 7.91
CA PRO A 351 -7.18 11.42 9.11
C PRO A 351 -8.61 11.92 9.36
N ASP A 352 -8.90 13.19 9.09
CA ASP A 352 -10.21 13.79 9.36
C ASP A 352 -11.27 13.25 8.39
N ILE A 353 -10.91 13.10 7.11
CA ILE A 353 -11.78 12.52 6.07
C ILE A 353 -12.11 11.06 6.41
N LEU A 354 -11.10 10.29 6.85
CA LEU A 354 -11.31 8.89 7.21
C LEU A 354 -12.29 8.78 8.39
N VAL A 355 -12.02 9.49 9.49
CA VAL A 355 -12.85 9.41 10.70
C VAL A 355 -14.30 9.80 10.42
N GLN A 356 -14.53 10.83 9.61
CA GLN A 356 -15.88 11.24 9.23
C GLN A 356 -16.63 10.21 8.39
N ALA A 357 -15.92 9.37 7.63
CA ALA A 357 -16.52 8.42 6.72
C ALA A 357 -16.77 7.04 7.35
N LEU A 358 -16.10 6.71 8.46
CA LEU A 358 -16.20 5.40 9.09
C LEU A 358 -17.28 5.35 10.17
N PRO A 359 -17.80 4.15 10.48
CA PRO A 359 -18.63 3.94 11.66
C PRO A 359 -17.92 4.39 12.95
N ALA A 360 -18.70 4.90 13.89
CA ALA A 360 -18.21 5.27 15.21
C ALA A 360 -17.54 4.05 15.90
N PRO A 361 -16.48 4.27 16.68
CA PRO A 361 -15.87 3.20 17.47
C PRO A 361 -16.89 2.60 18.44
N SER A 362 -16.88 1.27 18.56
CA SER A 362 -17.70 0.54 19.53
C SER A 362 -16.91 0.15 20.77
N GLU A 363 -15.58 -0.05 20.66
CA GLU A 363 -14.71 -0.31 21.79
C GLU A 363 -13.44 0.55 21.80
N GLU A 364 -12.66 0.40 22.88
CA GLU A 364 -11.38 1.08 23.09
C GLU A 364 -10.27 0.53 22.17
N THR A 365 -9.25 1.36 21.94
CA THR A 365 -8.05 0.95 21.22
C THR A 365 -7.09 0.19 22.14
N MET A 366 -6.52 -0.89 21.64
CA MET A 366 -5.48 -1.65 22.34
C MET A 366 -4.06 -1.18 22.03
N GLY A 367 -3.88 -0.48 20.91
CA GLY A 367 -2.59 -0.07 20.34
C GLY A 367 -2.14 -0.96 19.19
N ILE A 368 -1.62 -0.36 18.11
CA ILE A 368 -1.15 -1.07 16.91
C ILE A 368 0.02 -2.01 17.23
N ASP A 369 0.90 -1.63 18.17
CA ASP A 369 1.99 -2.47 18.64
C ASP A 369 1.46 -3.78 19.26
N LYS A 370 0.43 -3.70 20.09
CA LYS A 370 -0.25 -4.85 20.67
C LYS A 370 -0.97 -5.68 19.63
N VAL A 371 -1.65 -5.07 18.66
CA VAL A 371 -2.24 -5.81 17.52
C VAL A 371 -1.17 -6.67 16.83
N ILE A 372 0.00 -6.10 16.55
CA ILE A 372 1.09 -6.83 15.89
C ILE A 372 1.59 -7.98 16.78
N ASP A 373 1.74 -7.76 18.08
CA ASP A 373 2.20 -8.81 19.00
C ASP A 373 1.18 -9.94 19.14
N GLU A 374 -0.10 -9.60 19.31
CA GLU A 374 -1.20 -10.57 19.41
C GLU A 374 -1.37 -11.37 18.13
N LEU A 375 -1.24 -10.75 16.94
CA LEU A 375 -1.24 -11.48 15.67
C LEU A 375 -0.10 -12.50 15.59
N ARG A 376 1.10 -12.17 16.08
CA ARG A 376 2.25 -13.11 16.11
C ARG A 376 2.02 -14.27 17.07
N VAL A 377 1.40 -14.00 18.21
CA VAL A 377 1.13 -15.01 19.24
C VAL A 377 -0.01 -15.92 18.83
N ARG A 378 -1.13 -15.36 18.35
CA ARG A 378 -2.33 -16.10 17.95
C ARG A 378 -2.13 -16.86 16.65
N PHE A 379 -1.37 -16.30 15.72
CA PHE A 379 -1.18 -16.86 14.37
C PHE A 379 0.32 -16.97 14.00
N PRO A 380 1.10 -17.81 14.70
CA PRO A 380 2.54 -17.93 14.47
C PRO A 380 2.90 -18.49 13.08
N TYR A 381 1.92 -19.09 12.38
CA TYR A 381 2.04 -19.59 11.01
C TYR A 381 1.75 -18.53 9.95
N VAL A 382 1.18 -17.37 10.32
CA VAL A 382 0.88 -16.27 9.41
C VAL A 382 2.08 -15.34 9.34
N ARG A 383 2.61 -15.14 8.14
CA ARG A 383 3.72 -14.20 7.95
C ARG A 383 3.21 -12.77 8.18
N LEU A 384 3.88 -12.01 9.03
CA LEU A 384 3.67 -10.56 9.15
C LEU A 384 4.81 -9.83 8.45
N GLY A 385 4.47 -8.85 7.62
CA GLY A 385 5.48 -8.07 6.93
C GLY A 385 4.92 -6.95 6.06
N SER A 386 5.69 -6.57 5.05
CA SER A 386 5.43 -5.50 4.10
C SER A 386 5.84 -5.88 2.68
N PHE A 387 6.45 -7.02 2.40
CA PHE A 387 6.87 -7.35 1.03
C PHE A 387 6.26 -8.65 0.54
N SER A 388 5.97 -8.72 -0.77
CA SER A 388 5.51 -9.95 -1.40
C SER A 388 6.64 -11.01 -1.29
N PRO A 389 6.34 -12.22 -0.80
CA PRO A 389 7.37 -13.25 -0.65
C PRO A 389 7.84 -13.74 -2.03
N SER A 390 9.14 -13.95 -2.18
CA SER A 390 9.67 -14.61 -3.37
C SER A 390 9.35 -16.11 -3.38
N GLY A 391 9.52 -16.77 -4.54
CA GLY A 391 9.37 -18.22 -4.64
C GLY A 391 10.25 -18.99 -3.65
N GLU A 392 11.49 -18.55 -3.43
CA GLU A 392 12.40 -19.13 -2.43
C GLU A 392 11.83 -19.04 -1.02
N GLU A 393 11.26 -17.88 -0.66
CA GLU A 393 10.63 -17.66 0.64
C GLU A 393 9.34 -18.48 0.82
N LEU A 394 8.69 -18.87 -0.29
CA LEU A 394 7.54 -19.79 -0.32
C LEU A 394 7.95 -21.26 -0.42
N GLY A 395 9.25 -21.58 -0.46
CA GLY A 395 9.75 -22.96 -0.60
C GLY A 395 9.53 -23.56 -2.00
N LEU A 396 9.22 -22.74 -3.01
CA LEU A 396 9.14 -23.15 -4.40
C LEU A 396 10.55 -23.29 -4.95
N ARG A 397 10.80 -24.41 -5.65
CA ARG A 397 12.11 -24.63 -6.30
C ARG A 397 12.21 -23.71 -7.54
N PRO A 398 13.42 -23.18 -7.83
CA PRO A 398 13.65 -22.30 -8.99
C PRO A 398 13.19 -22.88 -10.32
#